data_AF-A0A660WF07-F1
#
_entry.id   AF-A0A660WF07-F1
#
_cell.length_a   1.000
_cell.length_b   1.000
_cell.length_c   1.000
_cell.angle_alpha   90.00
_cell.angle_beta   90.00
_cell.angle_gamma   90.00
#
_symmetry.space_group_name_H-M   'P 1'
#
loop_
_entity.id
_entity.type
_entity.pdbx_description
1 polymer ?
#
loop_
_entity_poly.entity_id
_entity_poly.type
_entity_poly.pdbx_seq_one_letter_code
_entity_poly.pdbx_strand_id
1 'polypeptide(L)'
;PLTHIELAENLGIIDFKRASKITGSNFILFKGQGALLERALFNFMLDLHTQKHGYKEVFPPFLVNRASMTGTGQLPKLEEDMYRLKDDDLFLIPTAEVPVTNIFRDEVLEEEQLPVYYTAYTACFRREAGSYGKETKGLARVHQFDKVELVKFVKPGNSYEELEKLVRDAEEVLQLLKLPYRVVMLATQDLSFSASKCYDLEVYSPGIDKWLEVSSCSNFEDFQARRANIRYKDKATGRKLFLHTLNGSGIALARTVVAILENYQQEDGCIVIPEVLRKYMHARETIQPE
;
A
#
# COMPACT_ATOMS: atom_id res chain seq x y z
N PRO A 1 0.77 22.03 16.52
CA PRO A 1 0.18 21.74 15.19
C PRO A 1 -1.21 21.13 15.39
N LEU A 2 -2.20 21.51 14.58
CA LEU A 2 -3.52 20.89 14.63
C LEU A 2 -3.43 19.45 14.14
N THR A 3 -4.37 18.61 14.58
CA THR A 3 -4.51 17.23 14.11
C THR A 3 -5.07 17.20 12.69
N HIS A 4 -4.78 16.14 11.93
CA HIS A 4 -5.39 15.92 10.61
C HIS A 4 -6.92 15.91 10.63
N ILE A 5 -7.55 15.53 11.75
CA ILE A 5 -9.01 15.53 11.89
C ILE A 5 -9.54 16.97 11.92
N GLU A 6 -8.97 17.81 12.78
CA GLU A 6 -9.33 19.23 12.88
C GLU A 6 -9.08 19.95 11.55
N LEU A 7 -7.92 19.71 10.94
CA LEU A 7 -7.58 20.29 9.63
C LEU A 7 -8.58 19.86 8.55
N ALA A 8 -8.90 18.57 8.47
CA ALA A 8 -9.79 18.06 7.45
C ALA A 8 -11.24 18.55 7.61
N GLU A 9 -11.70 18.74 8.85
CA GLU A 9 -12.99 19.35 9.16
C GLU A 9 -13.01 20.84 8.80
N ASN A 10 -11.99 21.60 9.21
CA ASN A 10 -11.88 23.04 8.94
C ASN A 10 -11.81 23.35 7.43
N LEU A 11 -11.11 22.52 6.66
CA LEU A 11 -10.99 22.65 5.21
C LEU A 11 -12.20 22.09 4.45
N GLY A 12 -13.09 21.35 5.11
CA GLY A 12 -14.24 20.71 4.47
C GLY A 12 -13.88 19.56 3.51
N ILE A 13 -12.65 19.05 3.55
CA ILE A 13 -12.11 18.07 2.58
C ILE A 13 -12.41 16.61 2.94
N ILE A 14 -12.79 16.33 4.19
CA ILE A 14 -13.20 14.98 4.65
C ILE A 14 -14.48 15.09 5.47
N ASP A 15 -15.40 14.14 5.27
CA ASP A 15 -16.69 14.10 5.94
C ASP A 15 -16.93 12.78 6.67
N PHE A 16 -16.36 12.65 7.87
CA PHE A 16 -16.49 11.46 8.71
C PHE A 16 -17.94 11.15 9.11
N LYS A 17 -18.75 12.19 9.33
CA LYS A 17 -20.17 12.03 9.70
C LYS A 17 -20.98 11.43 8.56
N ARG A 18 -20.83 11.94 7.33
CA ARG A 18 -21.51 11.37 6.16
C ARG A 18 -20.97 9.99 5.81
N ALA A 19 -19.66 9.74 5.92
CA ALA A 19 -19.10 8.40 5.73
C ALA A 19 -19.73 7.38 6.70
N SER A 20 -19.84 7.74 7.98
CA SER A 20 -20.48 6.89 8.99
C SER A 20 -21.96 6.63 8.71
N LYS A 21 -22.66 7.62 8.15
CA LYS A 21 -24.07 7.48 7.72
C LYS A 21 -24.22 6.55 6.51
N ILE A 22 -23.27 6.55 5.58
CA ILE A 22 -23.33 5.75 4.35
C ILE A 22 -23.03 4.27 4.65
N THR A 23 -21.98 4.00 5.43
CA THR A 23 -21.45 2.63 5.60
C THR A 23 -21.37 2.18 7.05
N GLY A 24 -20.88 3.05 7.94
CA GLY A 24 -20.60 2.73 9.34
C GLY A 24 -19.28 3.35 9.79
N SER A 25 -18.85 3.04 11.02
CA SER A 25 -17.59 3.55 11.58
C SER A 25 -16.37 3.17 10.74
N ASN A 26 -15.29 3.96 10.83
CA ASN A 26 -13.99 3.70 10.19
C ASN A 26 -14.03 3.62 8.65
N PHE A 27 -14.95 4.37 8.04
CA PHE A 27 -14.96 4.70 6.62
C PHE A 27 -14.72 6.20 6.43
N ILE A 28 -14.21 6.57 5.26
CA ILE A 28 -13.82 7.94 4.93
C ILE A 28 -14.60 8.40 3.71
N LEU A 29 -15.04 9.66 3.73
CA LEU A 29 -15.58 10.33 2.55
C LEU A 29 -14.72 11.56 2.27
N PHE A 30 -13.85 11.46 1.26
CA PHE A 30 -13.12 12.61 0.73
C PHE A 30 -14.05 13.48 -0.14
N LYS A 31 -13.87 14.80 -0.10
CA LYS A 31 -14.65 15.79 -0.87
C LYS A 31 -13.74 16.83 -1.49
N GLY A 32 -14.18 17.41 -2.60
CA GLY A 32 -13.53 18.55 -3.25
C GLY A 32 -12.01 18.36 -3.36
N GLN A 33 -11.27 19.26 -2.72
CA GLN A 33 -9.80 19.26 -2.74
C GLN A 33 -9.16 18.03 -2.06
N GLY A 34 -9.82 17.40 -1.08
CA GLY A 34 -9.35 16.16 -0.47
C GLY A 34 -9.44 14.97 -1.41
N ALA A 35 -10.53 14.86 -2.15
CA ALA A 35 -10.68 13.81 -3.17
C ALA A 35 -9.69 14.01 -4.33
N LEU A 36 -9.41 15.27 -4.68
CA LEU A 36 -8.36 15.61 -5.65
C LEU A 36 -6.97 15.23 -5.14
N LEU A 37 -6.66 15.46 -3.85
CA LEU A 37 -5.40 15.06 -3.22
C LEU A 37 -5.20 13.54 -3.25
N GLU A 38 -6.22 12.76 -2.90
CA GLU A 38 -6.15 11.28 -2.95
C GLU A 38 -5.79 10.81 -4.36
N ARG A 39 -6.45 11.37 -5.38
CA ARG A 39 -6.16 11.09 -6.78
C ARG A 39 -4.77 11.55 -7.23
N ALA A 40 -4.34 12.72 -6.77
CA ALA A 40 -3.02 13.23 -7.08
C ALA A 40 -1.91 12.31 -6.54
N LEU A 41 -2.11 11.75 -5.34
CA LEU A 41 -1.16 10.85 -4.71
C LEU A 41 -0.96 9.56 -5.49
N PHE A 42 -2.04 8.82 -5.80
CA PHE A 42 -1.85 7.56 -6.53
C PHE A 42 -1.34 7.77 -7.96
N ASN A 43 -1.75 8.86 -8.64
CA ASN A 43 -1.21 9.18 -9.97
C ASN A 43 0.29 9.50 -9.93
N PHE A 44 0.72 10.28 -8.93
CA PHE A 44 2.13 10.58 -8.69
C PHE A 44 2.94 9.30 -8.44
N MET A 45 2.47 8.43 -7.56
CA MET A 45 3.14 7.18 -7.21
C MET A 45 3.25 6.23 -8.40
N LEU A 46 2.15 6.04 -9.15
CA LEU A 46 2.15 5.21 -10.37
C LEU A 46 3.12 5.77 -11.42
N ASP A 47 3.09 7.08 -11.70
CA ASP A 47 4.01 7.71 -12.65
C ASP A 47 5.47 7.54 -12.22
N LEU A 48 5.78 7.72 -10.93
CA LEU A 48 7.14 7.54 -10.42
C LEU A 48 7.63 6.10 -10.67
N HIS A 49 6.85 5.12 -10.27
CA HIS A 49 7.26 3.72 -10.31
C HIS A 49 7.34 3.17 -11.74
N THR A 50 6.45 3.64 -12.63
CA THR A 50 6.43 3.22 -14.03
C THR A 50 7.49 3.93 -14.88
N GLN A 51 7.68 5.23 -14.69
CA GLN A 51 8.59 6.02 -15.54
C GLN A 51 10.04 5.96 -15.06
N LYS A 52 10.27 5.80 -13.75
CA LYS A 52 11.62 5.80 -13.16
C LYS A 52 12.09 4.43 -12.69
N HIS A 53 11.28 3.71 -11.93
CA HIS A 53 11.71 2.46 -11.27
C HIS A 53 11.53 1.20 -12.13
N GLY A 54 10.93 1.33 -13.32
CA GLY A 54 10.80 0.25 -14.29
C GLY A 54 9.70 -0.78 -13.97
N TYR A 55 8.73 -0.42 -13.13
CA TYR A 55 7.57 -1.26 -12.88
C TYR A 55 6.60 -1.19 -14.05
N LYS A 56 5.98 -2.32 -14.39
CA LYS A 56 4.85 -2.35 -15.32
C LYS A 56 3.57 -2.10 -14.55
N GLU A 57 2.76 -1.14 -15.01
CA GLU A 57 1.44 -0.92 -14.42
C GLU A 57 0.47 -2.02 -14.80
N VAL A 58 -0.33 -2.47 -13.84
CA VAL A 58 -1.48 -3.37 -14.04
C VAL A 58 -2.67 -2.88 -13.22
N PHE A 59 -3.88 -3.15 -13.71
CA PHE A 59 -5.12 -2.79 -13.02
C PHE A 59 -5.90 -4.07 -12.69
N PRO A 60 -5.68 -4.67 -11.50
CA PRO A 60 -6.18 -6.01 -11.17
C PRO A 60 -7.65 -6.01 -10.71
N PRO A 61 -8.33 -7.18 -10.71
CA PRO A 61 -9.63 -7.34 -10.06
C PRO A 61 -9.56 -7.09 -8.54
N PHE A 62 -10.60 -6.45 -7.98
CA PHE A 62 -10.70 -6.22 -6.53
C PHE A 62 -11.42 -7.34 -5.77
N LEU A 63 -12.04 -8.27 -6.51
CA LEU A 63 -12.59 -9.51 -6.01
C LEU A 63 -11.71 -10.67 -6.49
N VAL A 64 -11.29 -11.52 -5.57
CA VAL A 64 -10.44 -12.68 -5.87
C VAL A 64 -11.02 -13.96 -5.26
N ASN A 65 -10.68 -15.08 -5.88
CA ASN A 65 -11.07 -16.39 -5.37
C ASN A 65 -10.20 -16.81 -4.16
N ARG A 66 -10.68 -17.81 -3.43
CA ARG A 66 -9.97 -18.42 -2.29
C ARG A 66 -8.56 -18.91 -2.60
N ALA A 67 -8.34 -19.44 -3.81
CA ALA A 67 -7.02 -19.91 -4.21
C ALA A 67 -6.00 -18.76 -4.25
N SER A 68 -6.42 -17.56 -4.69
CA SER A 68 -5.53 -16.39 -4.70
C SER A 68 -5.14 -15.97 -3.30
N MET A 69 -6.12 -15.88 -2.39
CA MET A 69 -5.89 -15.52 -0.99
C MET A 69 -5.06 -16.57 -0.24
N THR A 70 -5.16 -17.84 -0.63
CA THR A 70 -4.30 -18.93 -0.10
C THR A 70 -2.88 -18.79 -0.62
N GLY A 71 -2.70 -18.45 -1.91
CA GLY A 71 -1.41 -18.27 -2.56
C GLY A 71 -0.51 -17.26 -1.85
N THR A 72 -1.06 -16.10 -1.50
CA THR A 72 -0.33 -15.01 -0.82
C THR A 72 -0.31 -15.11 0.70
N GLY A 73 -0.96 -16.13 1.28
CA GLY A 73 -0.83 -16.47 2.71
C GLY A 73 -1.86 -15.83 3.64
N GLN A 74 -2.81 -15.04 3.12
CA GLN A 74 -3.92 -14.53 3.93
C GLN A 74 -4.80 -15.69 4.43
N LEU A 75 -5.05 -16.70 3.58
CA LEU A 75 -5.81 -17.88 3.99
C LEU A 75 -4.92 -19.09 4.33
N PRO A 76 -5.35 -19.92 5.30
CA PRO A 76 -6.62 -19.82 6.07
C PRO A 76 -6.55 -18.91 7.31
N LYS A 77 -5.36 -18.46 7.73
CA LYS A 77 -5.12 -17.87 9.05
C LYS A 77 -5.88 -16.56 9.30
N LEU A 78 -6.02 -15.71 8.29
CA LEU A 78 -6.62 -14.38 8.40
C LEU A 78 -8.03 -14.30 7.79
N GLU A 79 -8.73 -15.43 7.58
CA GLU A 79 -10.05 -15.42 6.93
C GLU A 79 -11.04 -14.49 7.63
N GLU A 80 -11.03 -14.45 8.95
CA GLU A 80 -11.92 -13.61 9.75
C GLU A 80 -11.66 -12.11 9.60
N ASP A 81 -10.46 -11.74 9.15
CA ASP A 81 -10.07 -10.36 8.89
C ASP A 81 -10.41 -9.89 7.46
N MET A 82 -10.90 -10.81 6.60
CA MET A 82 -11.21 -10.52 5.19
C MET A 82 -12.70 -10.31 4.96
N TYR A 83 -13.06 -9.36 4.10
CA TYR A 83 -14.44 -9.26 3.61
C TYR A 83 -14.71 -10.33 2.55
N ARG A 84 -15.56 -11.31 2.90
CA ARG A 84 -15.96 -12.44 2.04
C ARG A 84 -17.41 -12.30 1.58
N LEU A 85 -17.63 -12.43 0.28
CA LEU A 85 -18.94 -12.56 -0.35
C LEU A 85 -19.36 -14.04 -0.24
N LYS A 86 -20.26 -14.34 0.70
CA LYS A 86 -20.56 -15.73 1.09
C LYS A 86 -21.17 -16.56 -0.03
N ASP A 87 -21.97 -15.95 -0.89
CA ASP A 87 -22.70 -16.64 -1.95
C ASP A 87 -21.77 -17.08 -3.10
N ASP A 88 -20.69 -16.32 -3.35
CA ASP A 88 -19.76 -16.56 -4.47
C ASP A 88 -18.41 -17.16 -4.04
N ASP A 89 -18.12 -17.23 -2.73
CA ASP A 89 -16.79 -17.51 -2.16
C ASP A 89 -15.66 -16.62 -2.74
N LEU A 90 -16.01 -15.36 -3.01
CA LEU A 90 -15.08 -14.32 -3.42
C LEU A 90 -14.71 -13.42 -2.24
N PHE A 91 -13.52 -12.84 -2.31
CA PHE A 91 -12.96 -11.98 -1.27
C PHE A 91 -12.63 -10.62 -1.86
N LEU A 92 -12.99 -9.56 -1.15
CA LEU A 92 -12.42 -8.24 -1.41
C LEU A 92 -10.94 -8.28 -1.02
N ILE A 93 -10.08 -7.74 -1.88
CA ILE A 93 -8.64 -7.78 -1.67
C ILE A 93 -8.21 -6.85 -0.51
N PRO A 94 -7.34 -7.31 0.41
CA PRO A 94 -6.76 -6.46 1.46
C PRO A 94 -5.54 -5.65 1.00
N THR A 95 -5.07 -5.91 -0.22
CA THR A 95 -3.90 -5.32 -0.88
C THR A 95 -3.85 -5.79 -2.34
N ALA A 96 -3.31 -4.98 -3.25
CA ALA A 96 -3.06 -5.37 -4.65
C ALA A 96 -2.03 -6.52 -4.76
N GLU A 97 -1.22 -6.76 -3.72
CA GLU A 97 -0.32 -7.92 -3.63
C GLU A 97 -1.04 -9.22 -3.97
N VAL A 98 -2.27 -9.42 -3.45
CA VAL A 98 -3.01 -10.66 -3.64
C VAL A 98 -3.25 -10.97 -5.13
N PRO A 99 -3.94 -10.11 -5.89
CA PRO A 99 -4.17 -10.40 -7.30
C PRO A 99 -2.89 -10.30 -8.13
N VAL A 100 -1.96 -9.38 -7.83
CA VAL A 100 -0.76 -9.18 -8.65
C VAL A 100 0.21 -10.35 -8.51
N THR A 101 0.45 -10.87 -7.30
CA THR A 101 1.27 -12.07 -7.11
C THR A 101 0.67 -13.29 -7.81
N ASN A 102 -0.66 -13.38 -7.86
CA ASN A 102 -1.38 -14.49 -8.51
C ASN A 102 -1.52 -14.36 -10.04
N ILE A 103 -0.98 -13.30 -10.67
CA ILE A 103 -0.94 -13.19 -12.15
C ILE A 103 -0.29 -14.44 -12.75
N PHE A 104 0.75 -14.97 -12.11
CA PHE A 104 1.51 -16.14 -12.58
C PHE A 104 1.20 -17.42 -11.79
N ARG A 105 0.04 -17.50 -11.11
CA ARG A 105 -0.33 -18.72 -10.37
C ARG A 105 -0.38 -19.92 -11.33
N ASP A 106 0.23 -21.02 -10.92
CA ASP A 106 0.37 -22.26 -11.71
C ASP A 106 1.20 -22.14 -12.99
N GLU A 107 1.95 -21.05 -13.18
CA GLU A 107 2.79 -20.83 -14.35
C GLU A 107 4.27 -21.21 -14.12
N VAL A 108 4.96 -21.47 -15.24
CA VAL A 108 6.42 -21.63 -15.29
C VAL A 108 6.96 -20.57 -16.23
N LEU A 109 7.64 -19.57 -15.69
CA LEU A 109 8.26 -18.50 -16.45
C LEU A 109 9.58 -18.96 -17.10
N GLU A 110 9.92 -18.38 -18.24
CA GLU A 110 11.28 -18.46 -18.77
C GLU A 110 12.20 -17.55 -17.96
N GLU A 111 13.44 -17.97 -17.72
CA GLU A 111 14.37 -17.25 -16.83
C GLU A 111 14.66 -15.82 -17.28
N GLU A 112 14.64 -15.56 -18.59
CA GLU A 112 14.85 -14.23 -19.19
C GLU A 112 13.73 -13.24 -18.90
N GLN A 113 12.56 -13.73 -18.48
CA GLN A 113 11.49 -12.84 -18.03
C GLN A 113 11.81 -12.25 -16.65
N LEU A 114 12.72 -12.85 -15.88
CA LEU A 114 13.08 -12.39 -14.54
C LEU A 114 14.24 -11.37 -14.57
N PRO A 115 14.18 -10.31 -13.74
CA PRO A 115 13.11 -10.04 -12.78
C PRO A 115 11.87 -9.38 -13.41
N VAL A 116 10.68 -9.67 -12.87
CA VAL A 116 9.41 -9.02 -13.27
C VAL A 116 8.98 -8.06 -12.18
N TYR A 117 8.65 -6.83 -12.56
CA TYR A 117 8.19 -5.77 -11.65
C TYR A 117 6.79 -5.29 -12.06
N TYR A 118 5.84 -5.36 -11.12
CA TYR A 118 4.49 -4.85 -11.31
C TYR A 118 4.13 -3.81 -10.26
N THR A 119 3.42 -2.77 -10.69
CA THR A 119 2.78 -1.82 -9.78
C THR A 119 1.29 -1.70 -10.08
N ALA A 120 0.49 -1.47 -9.04
CA ALA A 120 -0.95 -1.36 -9.17
C ALA A 120 -1.53 -0.45 -8.09
N TYR A 121 -2.44 0.42 -8.49
CA TYR A 121 -3.37 1.08 -7.56
C TYR A 121 -4.59 0.19 -7.34
N THR A 122 -5.01 0.05 -6.07
CA THR A 122 -6.28 -0.59 -5.70
C THR A 122 -6.87 0.03 -4.44
N ALA A 123 -8.20 0.05 -4.34
CA ALA A 123 -8.88 0.12 -3.05
C ALA A 123 -8.65 -1.20 -2.29
N CYS A 124 -8.25 -1.09 -1.02
CA CYS A 124 -7.91 -2.20 -0.14
C CYS A 124 -8.94 -2.32 0.98
N PHE A 125 -9.37 -3.55 1.29
CA PHE A 125 -10.44 -3.81 2.26
C PHE A 125 -9.99 -4.72 3.41
N ARG A 126 -10.11 -4.26 4.65
CA ARG A 126 -9.75 -5.04 5.86
C ARG A 126 -10.83 -4.91 6.92
N ARG A 127 -11.22 -6.02 7.54
CA ARG A 127 -12.24 -6.00 8.61
C ARG A 127 -11.72 -5.46 9.92
N GLU A 128 -10.39 -5.46 10.13
CA GLU A 128 -9.76 -5.00 11.37
C GLU A 128 -10.37 -5.69 12.61
N ALA A 129 -10.70 -6.98 12.49
CA ALA A 129 -11.53 -7.70 13.46
C ALA A 129 -10.88 -7.76 14.87
N GLY A 130 -9.55 -7.71 14.93
CA GLY A 130 -8.77 -7.74 16.18
C GLY A 130 -8.51 -6.36 16.81
N SER A 131 -9.01 -5.26 16.24
CA SER A 131 -8.73 -3.90 16.76
C SER A 131 -9.84 -3.33 17.66
N TYR A 132 -10.84 -4.14 18.03
CA TYR A 132 -11.93 -3.72 18.91
C TYR A 132 -11.36 -3.14 20.22
N GLY A 133 -11.65 -1.86 20.47
CA GLY A 133 -11.21 -1.14 21.69
C GLY A 133 -9.87 -0.40 21.60
N LYS A 134 -9.11 -0.51 20.50
CA LYS A 134 -7.99 0.42 20.26
C LYS A 134 -8.56 1.75 19.76
N GLU A 135 -8.37 2.83 20.51
CA GLU A 135 -8.77 4.17 20.09
C GLU A 135 -8.14 4.52 18.74
N THR A 136 -8.95 4.43 17.70
CA THR A 136 -8.55 4.76 16.33
C THR A 136 -9.55 5.78 15.83
N LYS A 137 -9.17 7.05 15.91
CA LYS A 137 -9.93 8.18 15.35
C LYS A 137 -9.23 8.65 14.08
N GLY A 138 -10.01 9.11 13.10
CA GLY A 138 -9.50 9.69 11.86
C GLY A 138 -9.05 8.65 10.83
N LEU A 139 -7.92 8.92 10.18
CA LEU A 139 -7.45 8.18 9.00
C LEU A 139 -6.45 7.04 9.32
N ALA A 140 -6.09 6.85 10.59
CA ALA A 140 -4.98 5.95 10.96
C ALA A 140 -5.29 4.46 10.77
N ARG A 141 -6.57 4.06 10.89
CA ARG A 141 -7.05 2.70 10.72
C ARG A 141 -8.49 2.71 10.21
N VAL A 142 -8.70 2.20 9.00
CA VAL A 142 -9.97 2.24 8.28
C VAL A 142 -10.23 0.95 7.53
N HIS A 143 -11.50 0.63 7.28
CA HIS A 143 -11.88 -0.60 6.59
C HIS A 143 -11.58 -0.57 5.10
N GLN A 144 -11.58 0.62 4.50
CA GLN A 144 -11.25 0.87 3.11
C GLN A 144 -10.19 1.96 3.04
N PHE A 145 -9.10 1.70 2.33
CA PHE A 145 -8.06 2.67 2.05
C PHE A 145 -7.43 2.39 0.69
N ASP A 146 -6.86 3.42 0.09
CA ASP A 146 -6.18 3.31 -1.18
C ASP A 146 -4.68 3.06 -1.02
N LYS A 147 -4.11 2.31 -1.96
CA LYS A 147 -2.69 1.98 -1.95
C LYS A 147 -2.16 1.75 -3.36
N VAL A 148 -0.95 2.23 -3.60
CA VAL A 148 -0.12 1.79 -4.73
C VAL A 148 0.82 0.69 -4.23
N GLU A 149 0.73 -0.49 -4.80
CA GLU A 149 1.56 -1.64 -4.46
C GLU A 149 2.71 -1.79 -5.45
N LEU A 150 3.84 -2.29 -4.96
CA LEU A 150 4.98 -2.76 -5.74
C LEU A 150 5.14 -4.24 -5.51
N VAL A 151 5.22 -5.04 -6.57
CA VAL A 151 5.41 -6.49 -6.51
C VAL A 151 6.56 -6.90 -7.42
N LYS A 152 7.46 -7.73 -6.90
CA LYS A 152 8.60 -8.26 -7.65
C LYS A 152 8.60 -9.78 -7.67
N PHE A 153 8.94 -10.35 -8.81
CA PHE A 153 9.22 -11.76 -9.00
C PHE A 153 10.66 -11.90 -9.46
N VAL A 154 11.48 -12.60 -8.68
CA VAL A 154 12.94 -12.55 -8.84
C VAL A 154 13.56 -13.93 -8.63
N LYS A 155 14.79 -14.11 -9.12
CA LYS A 155 15.55 -15.34 -8.83
C LYS A 155 15.94 -15.38 -7.34
N PRO A 156 16.00 -16.56 -6.72
CA PRO A 156 16.38 -16.71 -5.32
C PRO A 156 17.68 -15.99 -4.93
N GLY A 157 18.70 -16.07 -5.79
CA GLY A 157 20.02 -15.46 -5.53
C GLY A 157 20.04 -13.94 -5.46
N ASN A 158 18.98 -13.25 -5.90
CA ASN A 158 18.92 -11.78 -5.95
C ASN A 158 17.90 -11.19 -4.97
N SER A 159 17.07 -12.00 -4.29
CA SER A 159 15.87 -11.49 -3.63
C SER A 159 16.15 -10.49 -2.51
N TYR A 160 17.22 -10.67 -1.73
CA TYR A 160 17.56 -9.74 -0.66
C TYR A 160 18.10 -8.41 -1.19
N GLU A 161 18.82 -8.40 -2.31
CA GLU A 161 19.22 -7.16 -2.97
C GLU A 161 17.99 -6.42 -3.54
N GLU A 162 17.04 -7.18 -4.08
CA GLU A 162 15.77 -6.64 -4.60
C GLU A 162 14.87 -6.08 -3.50
N LEU A 163 14.94 -6.61 -2.28
CA LEU A 163 14.30 -6.03 -1.09
C LEU A 163 14.88 -4.65 -0.78
N GLU A 164 16.20 -4.50 -0.77
CA GLU A 164 16.83 -3.19 -0.52
C GLU A 164 16.47 -2.18 -1.62
N LYS A 165 16.33 -2.62 -2.88
CA LYS A 165 15.81 -1.77 -3.97
C LYS A 165 14.35 -1.38 -3.74
N LEU A 166 13.51 -2.33 -3.35
CA LEU A 166 12.09 -2.11 -3.08
C LEU A 166 11.87 -1.10 -1.94
N VAL A 167 12.69 -1.17 -0.88
CA VAL A 167 12.67 -0.19 0.21
C VAL A 167 13.01 1.21 -0.32
N ARG A 168 14.09 1.34 -1.10
CA ARG A 168 14.46 2.62 -1.72
C ARG A 168 13.41 3.18 -2.66
N ASP A 169 12.75 2.31 -3.44
CA ASP A 169 11.65 2.70 -4.34
C ASP A 169 10.51 3.35 -3.54
N ALA A 170 10.17 2.82 -2.36
CA ALA A 170 9.16 3.38 -1.47
C ALA A 170 9.65 4.64 -0.72
N GLU A 171 10.91 4.68 -0.30
CA GLU A 171 11.53 5.85 0.35
C GLU A 171 11.52 7.07 -0.56
N GLU A 172 11.77 6.88 -1.86
CA GLU A 172 11.83 7.98 -2.82
C GLU A 172 10.49 8.75 -2.88
N VAL A 173 9.35 8.07 -2.72
CA VAL A 173 8.04 8.71 -2.63
C VAL A 173 8.01 9.71 -1.46
N LEU A 174 8.49 9.31 -0.28
CA LEU A 174 8.53 10.16 0.92
C LEU A 174 9.52 11.31 0.77
N GLN A 175 10.68 11.04 0.17
CA GLN A 175 11.72 12.05 -0.08
C GLN A 175 11.24 13.13 -1.06
N LEU A 176 10.58 12.74 -2.15
CA LEU A 176 9.99 13.66 -3.13
C LEU A 176 8.82 14.47 -2.53
N LEU A 177 8.03 13.84 -1.66
CA LEU A 177 7.02 14.52 -0.86
C LEU A 177 7.61 15.32 0.31
N LYS A 178 8.94 15.31 0.51
CA LYS A 178 9.67 15.97 1.61
C LYS A 178 9.05 15.69 3.00
N LEU A 179 8.58 14.46 3.21
CA LEU A 179 7.98 14.05 4.48
C LEU A 179 9.06 13.43 5.40
N PRO A 180 9.17 13.84 6.67
CA PRO A 180 10.09 13.21 7.61
C PRO A 180 9.68 11.76 7.88
N TYR A 181 10.62 10.82 7.72
CA TYR A 181 10.35 9.40 7.91
C TYR A 181 11.53 8.68 8.57
N ARG A 182 11.28 7.46 9.05
CA ARG A 182 12.31 6.50 9.49
C ARG A 182 12.06 5.13 8.86
N VAL A 183 13.12 4.34 8.75
CA VAL A 183 13.05 2.94 8.30
C VAL A 183 13.30 2.03 9.50
N VAL A 184 12.43 1.06 9.71
CA VAL A 184 12.49 0.12 10.83
C VAL A 184 12.58 -1.30 10.28
N MET A 185 13.63 -2.03 10.63
CA MET A 185 13.68 -3.47 10.38
C MET A 185 12.88 -4.19 11.45
N LEU A 186 11.89 -5.00 11.06
CA LEU A 186 11.02 -5.67 12.02
C LEU A 186 11.72 -6.82 12.74
N ALA A 187 11.43 -6.95 14.04
CA ALA A 187 11.85 -8.09 14.84
C ALA A 187 11.00 -9.32 14.49
N THR A 188 11.48 -10.51 14.84
CA THR A 188 10.84 -11.78 14.44
C THR A 188 9.39 -11.92 14.90
N GLN A 189 9.03 -11.39 16.07
CA GLN A 189 7.65 -11.44 16.58
C GLN A 189 6.67 -10.52 15.84
N ASP A 190 7.17 -9.51 15.14
CA ASP A 190 6.37 -8.50 14.45
C ASP A 190 6.24 -8.79 12.95
N LEU A 191 6.95 -9.80 12.43
CA LEU A 191 6.84 -10.22 11.05
C LEU A 191 5.45 -10.77 10.71
N SER A 192 4.99 -10.44 9.49
CA SER A 192 3.79 -11.07 8.94
C SER A 192 4.01 -12.57 8.75
N PHE A 193 2.92 -13.34 8.69
CA PHE A 193 2.97 -14.80 8.58
C PHE A 193 3.79 -15.29 7.38
N SER A 194 3.89 -14.51 6.31
CA SER A 194 4.51 -14.91 5.05
C SER A 194 5.92 -14.36 4.87
N ALA A 195 6.30 -13.29 5.58
CA ALA A 195 7.57 -12.60 5.35
C ALA A 195 8.75 -13.32 6.00
N SER A 196 9.88 -13.40 5.28
CA SER A 196 11.17 -13.82 5.84
C SER A 196 11.97 -12.65 6.41
N LYS A 197 11.85 -11.48 5.80
CA LYS A 197 12.44 -10.21 6.25
C LYS A 197 11.56 -9.04 5.79
N CYS A 198 11.36 -8.07 6.68
CA CYS A 198 10.52 -6.91 6.42
C CYS A 198 11.16 -5.62 6.95
N TYR A 199 10.95 -4.54 6.20
CA TYR A 199 11.20 -3.17 6.63
C TYR A 199 9.91 -2.35 6.57
N ASP A 200 9.61 -1.64 7.64
CA ASP A 200 8.54 -0.66 7.64
C ASP A 200 9.12 0.75 7.46
N LEU A 201 8.44 1.57 6.66
CA LEU A 201 8.69 3.00 6.56
C LEU A 201 7.62 3.71 7.36
N GLU A 202 8.03 4.53 8.32
CA GLU A 202 7.12 5.26 9.17
C GLU A 202 7.31 6.76 9.00
N VAL A 203 6.23 7.47 8.70
CA VAL A 203 6.22 8.92 8.54
C VAL A 203 5.86 9.60 9.86
N TYR A 204 6.45 10.76 10.15
CA TYR A 204 6.12 11.51 11.35
C TYR A 204 4.84 12.34 11.19
N SER A 205 3.97 12.27 12.20
CA SER A 205 2.67 12.96 12.27
C SER A 205 2.70 13.95 13.44
N PRO A 206 3.03 15.23 13.20
CA PRO A 206 3.29 16.20 14.28
C PRO A 206 2.04 16.66 15.04
N GLY A 207 0.84 16.51 14.49
CA GLY A 207 -0.42 16.85 15.17
C GLY A 207 -0.79 15.85 16.26
N ILE A 208 -0.40 14.58 16.10
CA ILE A 208 -0.64 13.52 17.09
C ILE A 208 0.63 12.97 17.75
N ASP A 209 1.79 13.55 17.42
CA ASP A 209 3.14 13.17 17.89
C ASP A 209 3.45 11.67 17.80
N LYS A 210 3.29 11.09 16.59
CA LYS A 210 3.51 9.66 16.35
C LYS A 210 4.19 9.39 15.02
N TRP A 211 4.88 8.26 14.97
CA TRP A 211 5.32 7.62 13.72
C TRP A 211 4.19 6.72 13.20
N LEU A 212 3.82 6.91 11.94
CA LEU A 212 2.76 6.17 11.26
C LEU A 212 3.37 5.36 10.13
N GLU A 213 3.26 4.03 10.20
CA GLU A 213 3.70 3.11 9.14
C GLU A 213 2.95 3.43 7.83
N VAL A 214 3.65 3.84 6.78
CA VAL A 214 3.08 4.14 5.45
C VAL A 214 3.49 3.10 4.41
N SER A 215 4.50 2.29 4.72
CA SER A 215 4.89 1.17 3.90
C SER A 215 5.44 0.04 4.74
N SER A 216 5.24 -1.18 4.23
CA SER A 216 5.82 -2.41 4.73
C SER A 216 6.35 -3.18 3.52
N CYS A 217 7.67 -3.33 3.43
CA CYS A 217 8.40 -3.92 2.31
C CYS A 217 8.98 -5.27 2.76
N SER A 218 8.50 -6.35 2.15
CA SER A 218 8.79 -7.73 2.56
C SER A 218 9.42 -8.55 1.44
N ASN A 219 10.37 -9.42 1.82
CA ASN A 219 10.78 -10.57 1.04
C ASN A 219 10.08 -11.81 1.60
N PHE A 220 9.49 -12.63 0.72
CA PHE A 220 8.76 -13.84 1.10
C PHE A 220 9.55 -15.12 0.79
N GLU A 221 10.75 -14.97 0.21
CA GLU A 221 11.48 -16.07 -0.42
C GLU A 221 10.53 -16.87 -1.32
N ASP A 222 10.54 -18.20 -1.22
CA ASP A 222 9.68 -19.06 -2.01
C ASP A 222 8.31 -19.36 -1.35
N PHE A 223 7.96 -18.71 -0.23
CA PHE A 223 6.73 -19.03 0.51
C PHE A 223 5.46 -18.90 -0.34
N GLN A 224 5.26 -17.74 -0.95
CA GLN A 224 4.09 -17.49 -1.81
C GLN A 224 4.21 -18.27 -3.12
N ALA A 225 5.41 -18.34 -3.70
CA ALA A 225 5.68 -19.08 -4.93
C ALA A 225 5.33 -20.58 -4.79
N ARG A 226 5.61 -21.20 -3.64
CA ARG A 226 5.23 -22.59 -3.35
C ARG A 226 3.72 -22.77 -3.26
N ARG A 227 3.03 -21.86 -2.57
CA ARG A 227 1.57 -21.91 -2.38
C ARG A 227 0.79 -21.64 -3.65
N ALA A 228 1.29 -20.73 -4.49
CA ALA A 228 0.72 -20.38 -5.79
C ALA A 228 1.37 -21.15 -6.96
N ASN A 229 2.25 -22.10 -6.69
CA ASN A 229 2.92 -22.95 -7.70
C ASN A 229 3.65 -22.17 -8.81
N ILE A 230 4.23 -21.02 -8.47
CA ILE A 230 4.90 -20.11 -9.41
C ILE A 230 6.37 -20.50 -9.54
N ARG A 231 6.79 -20.91 -10.74
CA ARG A 231 8.15 -21.39 -10.99
C ARG A 231 8.80 -20.65 -12.15
N TYR A 232 10.10 -20.82 -12.29
CA TYR A 232 10.82 -20.49 -13.52
C TYR A 232 11.66 -21.68 -13.98
N LYS A 233 11.98 -21.72 -15.27
CA LYS A 233 12.87 -22.73 -15.84
C LYS A 233 14.30 -22.20 -15.85
N ASP A 234 15.14 -22.75 -14.97
CA ASP A 234 16.56 -22.41 -14.89
C ASP A 234 17.29 -22.86 -16.15
N LYS A 235 18.01 -21.94 -16.81
CA LYS A 235 18.68 -22.17 -18.10
C LYS A 235 19.91 -23.05 -17.98
N ALA A 236 20.61 -22.97 -16.85
CA ALA A 236 21.84 -23.72 -16.63
C ALA A 236 21.56 -25.22 -16.41
N THR A 237 20.48 -25.54 -15.69
CA THR A 237 20.14 -26.89 -15.27
C THR A 237 18.92 -27.48 -15.97
N GLY A 238 18.10 -26.65 -16.63
CA GLY A 238 16.81 -27.03 -17.21
C GLY A 238 15.71 -27.34 -16.18
N ARG A 239 15.99 -27.19 -14.88
CA ARG A 239 15.05 -27.52 -13.81
C ARG A 239 14.03 -26.42 -13.61
N LYS A 240 12.82 -26.81 -13.21
CA LYS A 240 11.78 -25.87 -12.78
C LYS A 240 11.97 -25.58 -11.29
N LEU A 241 12.34 -24.36 -10.96
CA LEU A 241 12.62 -23.91 -9.59
C LEU A 241 11.57 -22.88 -9.16
N PHE A 242 11.28 -22.82 -7.86
CA PHE A 242 10.45 -21.73 -7.33
C PHE A 242 11.24 -20.42 -7.37
N LEU A 243 10.57 -19.35 -7.83
CA LEU A 243 11.11 -18.00 -7.74
C LEU A 243 10.90 -17.43 -6.33
N HIS A 244 11.49 -16.27 -6.05
CA HIS A 244 11.17 -15.49 -4.86
C HIS A 244 10.18 -14.37 -5.20
N THR A 245 9.27 -14.09 -4.27
CA THR A 245 8.35 -12.94 -4.38
C THR A 245 8.68 -11.88 -3.34
N LEU A 246 8.43 -10.63 -3.69
CA LEU A 246 8.52 -9.47 -2.81
C LEU A 246 7.33 -8.56 -3.06
N ASN A 247 6.89 -7.85 -2.02
CA ASN A 247 6.00 -6.72 -2.18
C ASN A 247 6.27 -5.63 -1.15
N GLY A 248 5.91 -4.40 -1.53
CA GLY A 248 6.03 -3.22 -0.70
C GLY A 248 4.94 -2.23 -1.06
N SER A 249 4.53 -1.42 -0.09
CA SER A 249 3.64 -0.30 -0.39
C SER A 249 4.48 0.85 -0.97
N GLY A 250 4.08 1.42 -2.09
CA GLY A 250 4.76 2.56 -2.71
C GLY A 250 3.95 3.86 -2.71
N ILE A 251 3.08 4.21 -1.75
CA ILE A 251 2.93 3.89 -0.32
C ILE A 251 1.42 3.84 0.01
N ALA A 252 1.01 3.66 1.27
CA ALA A 252 -0.41 3.65 1.68
C ALA A 252 -0.98 5.07 1.83
N LEU A 253 -2.04 5.41 1.08
CA LEU A 253 -2.47 6.80 0.89
C LEU A 253 -3.07 7.42 2.15
N ALA A 254 -3.92 6.72 2.91
CA ALA A 254 -4.63 7.30 4.06
C ALA A 254 -3.67 7.93 5.09
N ARG A 255 -2.57 7.24 5.41
CA ARG A 255 -1.55 7.73 6.35
C ARG A 255 -0.63 8.79 5.69
N THR A 256 -0.42 8.72 4.38
CA THR A 256 0.26 9.80 3.64
C THR A 256 -0.53 11.10 3.65
N VAL A 257 -1.87 11.04 3.50
CA VAL A 257 -2.72 12.23 3.62
C VAL A 257 -2.61 12.84 5.01
N VAL A 258 -2.64 12.03 6.07
CA VAL A 258 -2.39 12.52 7.45
C VAL A 258 -1.07 13.28 7.51
N ALA A 259 0.01 12.67 7.01
CA ALA A 259 1.33 13.28 7.05
C ALA A 259 1.40 14.59 6.26
N ILE A 260 0.76 14.68 5.09
CA ILE A 260 0.72 15.91 4.29
C ILE A 260 -0.05 17.00 5.05
N LEU A 261 -1.26 16.70 5.53
CA LEU A 261 -2.06 17.69 6.27
C LEU A 261 -1.29 18.22 7.48
N GLU A 262 -0.68 17.33 8.27
CA GLU A 262 -0.04 17.76 9.51
C GLU A 262 1.33 18.43 9.31
N ASN A 263 2.14 17.99 8.34
CA ASN A 263 3.48 18.58 8.11
C ASN A 263 3.46 19.85 7.25
N TYR A 264 2.43 20.06 6.43
CA TYR A 264 2.34 21.20 5.52
C TYR A 264 1.33 22.29 5.95
N GLN A 265 0.72 22.15 7.13
CA GLN A 265 -0.20 23.15 7.66
C GLN A 265 0.49 24.51 7.92
N GLN A 266 -0.25 25.59 7.65
CA GLN A 266 0.16 26.97 7.90
C GLN A 266 -0.64 27.57 9.06
N GLU A 267 -0.18 28.71 9.60
CA GLU A 267 -0.84 29.40 10.72
C GLU A 267 -2.26 29.85 10.39
N ASP A 268 -2.56 30.14 9.12
CA ASP A 268 -3.88 30.53 8.63
C ASP A 268 -4.83 29.34 8.39
N GLY A 269 -4.36 28.11 8.65
CA GLY A 269 -5.12 26.87 8.48
C GLY A 269 -5.11 26.28 7.07
N CYS A 270 -4.46 26.92 6.09
CA CYS A 270 -4.25 26.30 4.77
C CYS A 270 -3.15 25.25 4.80
N ILE A 271 -3.15 24.35 3.81
CA ILE A 271 -2.11 23.32 3.65
C ILE A 271 -1.33 23.61 2.38
N VAL A 272 -0.02 23.77 2.47
CA VAL A 272 0.83 23.88 1.28
C VAL A 272 0.87 22.53 0.56
N ILE A 273 0.63 22.54 -0.75
CA ILE A 273 0.70 21.32 -1.57
C ILE A 273 2.18 21.03 -1.89
N PRO A 274 2.68 19.81 -1.61
CA PRO A 274 4.02 19.39 -2.04
C PRO A 274 4.25 19.66 -3.53
N GLU A 275 5.41 20.22 -3.88
CA GLU A 275 5.71 20.67 -5.25
C GLU A 275 5.46 19.58 -6.31
N VAL A 276 5.85 18.35 -6.01
CA VAL A 276 5.68 17.18 -6.90
C VAL A 276 4.22 16.83 -7.19
N LEU A 277 3.29 17.21 -6.30
CA LEU A 277 1.85 16.97 -6.45
C LEU A 277 1.13 18.08 -7.22
N ARG A 278 1.70 19.29 -7.32
CA ARG A 278 1.02 20.46 -7.91
C ARG A 278 0.55 20.21 -9.35
N LYS A 279 1.32 19.47 -10.16
CA LYS A 279 0.94 19.12 -11.54
C LYS A 279 -0.33 18.24 -11.60
N TYR A 280 -0.56 17.40 -10.59
CA TYR A 280 -1.77 16.57 -10.46
C TYR A 280 -2.93 17.31 -9.77
N MET A 281 -2.63 18.40 -9.08
CA MET A 281 -3.55 19.25 -8.33
C MET A 281 -3.98 20.51 -9.13
N HIS A 282 -3.93 20.46 -10.47
CA HIS A 282 -4.26 21.59 -11.36
C HIS A 282 -3.44 22.87 -11.08
N ALA A 283 -2.14 22.70 -10.80
CA ALA A 283 -1.20 23.77 -10.49
C ALA A 283 -1.55 24.61 -9.24
N ARG A 284 -2.45 24.12 -8.38
CA ARG A 284 -2.72 24.74 -7.07
C ARG A 284 -1.50 24.65 -6.18
N GLU A 285 -1.27 25.69 -5.39
CA GLU A 285 -0.17 25.75 -4.43
C GLU A 285 -0.60 25.37 -3.00
N THR A 286 -1.89 25.53 -2.69
CA THR A 286 -2.45 25.32 -1.36
C THR A 286 -3.82 24.63 -1.43
N ILE A 287 -4.17 23.91 -0.35
CA ILE A 287 -5.53 23.50 -0.03
C ILE A 287 -6.09 24.52 0.95
N GLN A 288 -7.22 25.11 0.60
CA GLN A 288 -7.88 26.17 1.39
C GLN A 288 -9.34 25.78 1.66
N PRO A 289 -9.98 26.35 2.70
CA PRO A 289 -11.42 26.19 2.91
C PRO A 289 -12.20 26.63 1.65
N GLU A 290 -13.28 25.91 1.35
CA GLU A 290 -14.24 26.33 0.31
C GLU A 290 -14.99 27.62 0.69
#